data_AF-A0A3N6N9R2-F1
#
_entry.id   AF-A0A3N6N9R2-F1
#
_cell.length_a   1.000
_cell.length_b   1.000
_cell.length_c   1.000
_cell.angle_alpha   90.00
_cell.angle_beta   90.00
_cell.angle_gamma   90.00
#
_symmetry.space_group_name_H-M   'P 1'
#
loop_
_entity.id
_entity.type
_entity.pdbx_description
1 polymer ?
#
loop_
_entity_poly.entity_id
_entity_poly.type
_entity_poly.pdbx_seq_one_letter_code
_entity_poly.pdbx_strand_id
1 'polypeptide(L)' 'MDSEIKGTAVLHVRADRSRCCGYGLCAQLCPQVYKLDENGIVYLESDTVPPELESEAREGAAACPAEALTVEAAGA' A
#
# COMPACT_ATOMS: atom_id res chain seq x y z
N MET A 1 -4.40 14.80 -19.95
CA MET A 1 -3.99 13.39 -19.78
C MET A 1 -3.10 13.33 -18.56
N ASP A 2 -3.47 12.97 -17.33
CA ASP A 2 -4.62 12.30 -16.72
C ASP A 2 -4.56 12.75 -15.23
N SER A 3 -5.53 13.51 -14.71
CA SER A 3 -5.44 14.08 -13.34
C SER A 3 -6.80 14.21 -12.64
N GLU A 4 -7.76 13.35 -12.98
CA GLU A 4 -9.15 13.48 -12.52
C GLU A 4 -9.65 12.39 -11.57
N ILE A 5 -8.78 11.74 -10.78
CA ILE A 5 -9.24 10.91 -9.65
C ILE A 5 -8.51 11.32 -8.36
N LYS A 6 -8.69 12.55 -7.89
CA LYS A 6 -8.43 12.93 -6.48
C LYS A 6 -9.77 13.24 -5.81
N GLY A 7 -10.61 12.22 -5.62
CA GLY A 7 -11.98 12.42 -5.12
C GLY A 7 -12.31 11.73 -3.80
N THR A 8 -11.59 10.68 -3.40
CA THR A 8 -11.95 9.91 -2.18
C THR A 8 -10.77 9.11 -1.61
N ALA A 9 -9.52 9.53 -1.80
CA ALA A 9 -8.40 8.86 -1.14
C ALA A 9 -8.29 9.36 0.30
N VAL A 10 -8.38 8.46 1.27
CA VAL A 10 -8.31 8.81 2.71
C VAL A 10 -7.00 8.41 3.36
N LEU A 11 -6.25 7.45 2.78
CA LEU A 11 -4.90 7.10 3.24
C LEU A 11 -3.87 7.25 2.13
N HIS A 12 -2.67 7.59 2.54
CA HIS A 12 -1.45 7.57 1.75
C HIS A 12 -0.57 6.41 2.20
N VAL A 13 -0.18 5.54 1.28
CA VAL A 13 0.72 4.41 1.54
C VAL A 13 2.09 4.68 0.95
N ARG A 14 3.12 4.28 1.68
CA ARG A 14 4.51 4.34 1.24
C ARG A 14 5.17 2.98 1.44
N ALA A 15 5.83 2.50 0.39
CA ALA A 15 6.52 1.23 0.41
C ALA A 15 8.04 1.43 0.33
N ASP A 16 8.76 0.88 1.31
CA ASP A 16 10.21 0.93 1.40
C ASP A 16 10.82 -0.36 0.83
N ARG A 17 11.12 -0.33 -0.48
CA ARG A 17 11.67 -1.47 -1.22
C ARG A 17 13.00 -1.97 -0.64
N SER A 18 13.76 -1.09 0.02
CA SER A 18 15.03 -1.42 0.68
C SER A 18 14.85 -2.28 1.94
N ARG A 19 13.71 -2.16 2.62
CA ARG A 19 13.37 -2.96 3.81
C ARG A 19 12.55 -4.19 3.46
N CYS A 20 11.91 -4.19 2.28
CA CYS A 20 11.08 -5.30 1.85
C CYS A 20 11.95 -6.53 1.51
N CYS A 21 11.76 -7.63 2.25
CA CYS A 21 12.38 -8.92 1.95
C CYS A 21 11.51 -9.82 1.06
N GLY A 22 10.42 -9.30 0.49
CA GLY A 22 9.54 -10.04 -0.41
C GLY A 22 8.64 -11.10 0.23
N TYR A 23 8.18 -10.87 1.46
CA TYR A 23 7.27 -11.78 2.17
C TYR A 23 5.91 -11.97 1.47
N GLY A 24 5.44 -10.95 0.73
CA GLY A 24 4.17 -11.01 0.00
C GLY A 24 2.89 -10.95 0.84
N LEU A 25 2.99 -10.83 2.18
CA LEU A 25 1.82 -10.80 3.08
C LEU A 25 0.89 -9.60 2.82
N CYS A 26 1.47 -8.43 2.56
CA CYS A 26 0.70 -7.22 2.25
C CYS A 26 -0.15 -7.39 0.98
N ALA A 27 0.41 -8.00 -0.06
CA ALA A 27 -0.30 -8.28 -1.30
C ALA A 27 -1.32 -9.44 -1.15
N GLN A 28 -1.15 -10.34 -0.19
CA GLN A 28 -2.18 -11.32 0.14
C GLN A 28 -3.38 -10.70 0.86
N LEU A 29 -3.14 -9.74 1.75
CA LEU A 29 -4.19 -9.05 2.50
C LEU A 29 -4.90 -7.98 1.67
N CYS A 30 -4.15 -7.19 0.90
CA CYS A 30 -4.70 -6.15 0.05
C CYS A 30 -3.98 -6.10 -1.31
N PRO A 31 -4.28 -7.05 -2.22
CA PRO A 31 -3.68 -7.09 -3.57
C PRO A 31 -4.07 -5.90 -4.45
N GLN A 32 -5.14 -5.19 -4.07
CA GLN A 32 -5.59 -3.99 -4.78
C GLN A 32 -4.64 -2.80 -4.58
N VAL A 33 -4.02 -2.70 -3.40
CA VAL A 33 -3.08 -1.61 -3.06
C VAL A 33 -1.63 -2.07 -3.22
N TYR A 34 -1.29 -3.22 -2.62
CA TYR A 34 0.07 -3.72 -2.60
C TYR A 34 0.28 -4.76 -3.71
N LYS A 35 1.11 -4.41 -4.70
CA LYS A 35 1.52 -5.33 -5.76
C LYS A 35 2.92 -5.87 -5.46
N LEU A 36 3.24 -7.05 -6.00
CA LEU A 36 4.59 -7.62 -5.95
C LEU A 36 5.18 -7.62 -7.35
N ASP A 37 6.42 -7.18 -7.44
CA ASP A 37 7.22 -7.18 -8.67
C ASP A 37 7.73 -8.60 -8.98
N GLU A 38 8.36 -8.79 -10.14
CA GLU A 38 8.96 -10.09 -10.53
C GLU A 38 10.01 -10.59 -9.53
N ASN A 39 10.64 -9.66 -8.79
CA ASN A 39 11.59 -9.94 -7.73
C ASN A 39 10.94 -10.29 -6.38
N GLY A 40 9.61 -10.34 -6.31
CA GLY A 40 8.84 -10.52 -5.07
C GLY A 40 8.82 -9.27 -4.18
N ILE A 41 9.35 -8.14 -4.64
CA ILE A 41 9.41 -6.88 -3.87
C ILE A 41 8.09 -6.14 -3.99
N VAL A 42 7.60 -5.61 -2.86
CA VAL A 42 6.37 -4.82 -2.85
C VAL A 42 6.55 -3.50 -3.59
N TYR A 43 5.58 -3.16 -4.43
CA TYR A 43 5.43 -1.86 -5.05
C TYR A 43 3.96 -1.42 -5.01
N LEU A 44 3.77 -0.11 -5.09
CA LEU A 44 2.47 0.53 -5.06
C LEU A 44 2.20 1.08 -6.46
N GLU A 45 1.04 0.75 -7.02
CA GLU A 45 0.59 1.31 -8.31
C GLU A 45 -0.06 2.67 -8.11
N SER A 46 -0.63 2.90 -6.92
CA SER A 46 -1.07 4.20 -6.43
C SER A 46 -0.68 4.35 -4.96
N ASP A 47 -0.14 5.51 -4.62
CA ASP A 47 0.17 5.91 -3.25
C ASP A 47 -1.07 6.30 -2.44
N THR A 48 -2.23 6.38 -3.09
CA THR A 48 -3.52 6.74 -2.48
C THR A 48 -4.43 5.53 -2.33
N VAL A 49 -5.01 5.35 -1.14
CA VAL A 49 -5.94 4.27 -0.82
C VAL A 49 -7.35 4.83 -0.58
N PRO A 50 -8.39 4.28 -1.23
CA PRO A 50 -9.78 4.64 -0.99
C PRO A 50 -10.26 4.12 0.38
N PRO A 51 -11.31 4.71 0.97
CA PRO A 51 -11.81 4.34 2.31
C PRO A 51 -12.32 2.91 2.38
N GLU A 52 -12.77 2.34 1.26
CA GLU A 52 -13.19 0.94 1.20
C GLU A 52 -12.03 -0.03 1.45
N LEU A 53 -10.80 0.37 1.10
CA LEU A 53 -9.57 -0.41 1.29
C LEU A 53 -8.73 0.07 2.48
N GLU A 54 -9.19 1.05 3.26
CA GLU A 54 -8.41 1.60 4.38
C GLU A 54 -8.09 0.53 5.43
N SER A 55 -9.07 -0.30 5.80
CA SER A 55 -8.86 -1.37 6.79
C SER A 55 -7.84 -2.38 6.27
N GLU A 56 -8.07 -2.90 5.06
CA GLU A 56 -7.20 -3.90 4.42
C GLU A 56 -5.78 -3.35 4.18
N ALA A 57 -5.64 -2.07 3.82
CA ALA A 57 -4.34 -1.45 3.63
C ALA A 57 -3.57 -1.32 4.95
N ARG A 58 -4.24 -0.92 6.03
CA ARG A 58 -3.63 -0.86 7.37
C ARG A 58 -3.27 -2.24 7.90
N GLU A 59 -4.15 -3.22 7.74
CA GLU A 59 -3.89 -4.61 8.13
C GLU A 59 -2.73 -5.20 7.32
N GLY A 60 -2.68 -4.94 6.01
CA GLY A 60 -1.59 -5.34 5.13
C GLY A 60 -0.23 -4.76 5.53
N ALA A 61 -0.21 -3.50 5.96
CA ALA A 61 0.99 -2.86 6.49
C ALA A 61 1.39 -3.43 7.86
N ALA A 62 0.43 -3.62 8.76
CA ALA A 62 0.66 -4.18 10.10
C ALA A 62 1.11 -5.65 10.06
N ALA A 63 0.71 -6.40 9.05
CA ALA A 63 1.15 -7.78 8.82
C ALA A 63 2.58 -7.87 8.25
N CYS A 64 3.20 -6.75 7.84
CA CYS A 64 4.55 -6.76 7.31
C CYS A 64 5.57 -6.92 8.45
N PRO A 65 6.27 -8.06 8.58
CA PRO A 65 7.23 -8.27 9.66
C PRO A 65 8.46 -7.37 9.55
N ALA A 66 8.75 -6.86 8.34
CA ALA A 66 9.85 -5.94 8.10
C ALA A 66 9.48 -4.48 8.35
N GLU A 67 8.21 -4.20 8.63
CA GLU A 67 7.64 -2.84 8.74
C GLU A 67 8.07 -1.96 7.56
N ALA A 68 8.06 -2.56 6.36
CA ALA A 68 8.49 -1.92 5.12
C ALA A 68 7.38 -1.05 4.50
N LEU A 69 6.22 -0.97 5.14
CA LEU A 69 5.04 -0.25 4.67
C LEU A 69 4.65 0.80 5.70
N THR A 70 4.42 2.03 5.24
CA THR A 70 3.95 3.14 6.06
C THR A 70 2.61 3.59 5.53
N VAL A 71 1.65 3.83 6.43
CA VAL A 71 0.29 4.24 6.08
C VAL A 71 -0.03 5.50 6.87
N GLU A 72 -0.33 6.59 6.17
CA GLU A 72 -0.61 7.91 6.73
C GLU A 72 -2.03 8.32 6.32
N ALA A 73 -2.75 9.05 7.15
CA ALA A 73 -4.06 9.59 6.73
C ALA A 73 -3.84 10.78 5.77
N ALA A 74 -4.47 10.74 4.60
CA ALA A 74 -4.38 11.78 3.58
C ALA A 74 -5.27 13.02 3.88
N GLY A 75 -5.85 13.11 5.09
CA GLY A 75 -6.75 14.18 5.50
C GLY A 75 -6.29 14.87 6.78
N ALA A 76 -5.79 16.09 6.64
CA ALA A 76 -5.89 17.15 7.64
C ALA A 76 -6.46 18.39 6.97
#